data_AF-A0A938F273-F1
#
_entry.id   AF-A0A938F273-F1
#
_cell.length_a   1.000
_cell.length_b   1.000
_cell.length_c   1.000
_cell.angle_alpha   90.00
_cell.angle_beta   90.00
_cell.angle_gamma   90.00
#
_symmetry.space_group_name_H-M   'P 1'
#
loop_
_entity.id
_entity.type
_entity.pdbx_description
1 polymer ?
#
loop_
_entity_poly.entity_id
_entity_poly.type
_entity_poly.pdbx_seq_one_letter_code
_entity_poly.pdbx_strand_id
1 'polypeptide(L)' 'YIRFDDKKQKVINRQITEDIVLDLSREEKIVGIEIINASKHISLEKLLPVKHKSYNKVAS' A
#
# COMPACT_ATOMS: atom_id res chain seq x y z
N TYR A 1 -0.63 0.08 0.15
CA TYR A 1 -0.82 0.07 1.61
C TYR A 1 0.51 0.36 2.29
N ILE A 2 0.54 1.35 3.19
CA ILE A 2 1.68 1.62 4.07
C ILE A 2 1.18 1.47 5.50
N ARG A 3 1.87 0.64 6.28
CA ARG A 3 1.58 0.37 7.68
C ARG A 3 2.57 1.12 8.55
N PHE A 4 2.11 1.74 9.63
CA PHE A 4 2.97 2.49 10.56
C PHE A 4 3.29 1.71 11.85
N ASP A 5 2.61 0.59 12.09
CA ASP A 5 2.91 -0.31 13.20
C ASP A 5 2.80 -1.80 12.84
N ASP A 6 3.55 -2.66 13.54
CA ASP A 6 3.51 -4.11 13.32
C ASP A 6 2.46 -4.83 14.20
N LYS A 7 1.60 -4.07 14.89
CA LYS A 7 0.64 -4.61 15.86
C LYS A 7 -0.56 -5.23 15.17
N LYS A 8 -0.90 -6.48 15.47
CA LYS A 8 -2.21 -7.02 15.08
C LYS A 8 -3.31 -6.38 15.92
N GLN A 9 -4.10 -5.50 15.30
CA GLN A 9 -5.18 -4.77 15.96
C GLN A 9 -6.35 -4.56 15.01
N LYS A 10 -7.55 -4.34 15.57
CA LYS A 10 -8.70 -3.88 14.79
C LYS A 10 -8.49 -2.42 14.42
N VAL A 11 -8.79 -2.09 13.17
CA VAL A 11 -8.73 -0.72 12.65
C VAL A 11 -10.10 -0.30 12.11
N ILE A 12 -10.33 1.01 12.07
CA ILE A 12 -11.48 1.64 11.42
C ILE A 12 -10.95 2.31 10.16
N ASN A 13 -11.49 1.93 9.01
CA ASN A 13 -11.14 2.56 7.74
C ASN A 13 -11.94 3.85 7.58
N ARG A 14 -11.24 4.95 7.35
CA ARG A 14 -11.85 6.26 7.08
C ARG A 14 -11.40 6.73 5.71
N GLN A 15 -12.33 6.82 4.77
CA GLN A 15 -12.08 7.42 3.48
C GLN A 15 -12.01 8.94 3.63
N ILE A 16 -10.90 9.54 3.21
CA ILE A 16 -10.68 11.00 3.29
C ILE A 16 -10.95 11.64 1.93
N THR A 17 -10.55 10.97 0.85
CA THR A 17 -10.85 11.34 -0.54
C THR A 17 -11.14 10.08 -1.34
N GLU A 18 -11.49 10.22 -2.63
CA GLU A 18 -11.65 9.07 -3.54
C GLU A 18 -10.42 8.16 -3.55
N ASP A 19 -9.23 8.76 -3.49
CA ASP A 19 -7.96 8.06 -3.65
C ASP A 19 -7.24 7.72 -2.32
N ILE A 20 -7.72 8.20 -1.17
CA ILE A 20 -7.01 8.06 0.12
C ILE A 20 -7.94 7.52 1.21
N VAL A 21 -7.49 6.43 1.84
CA VAL A 21 -8.09 5.83 3.03
C VAL A 21 -7.07 5.79 4.17
N LEU A 22 -7.50 6.18 5.38
CA LEU A 22 -6.70 6.06 6.60
C LEU A 22 -7.23 4.92 7.46
N ASP A 23 -6.30 4.14 7.99
CA ASP A 23 -6.58 3.14 9.03
C ASP A 23 -6.40 3.79 10.40
N LEU A 24 -7.47 3.87 11.18
CA LEU A 24 -7.45 4.41 12.53
C LEU A 24 -7.51 3.29 13.57
N SER A 25 -6.69 3.38 14.62
CA SER A 25 -6.84 2.53 15.80
C SER A 25 -8.07 2.94 16.61
N ARG A 26 -8.38 2.17 17.67
CA ARG A 26 -9.46 2.52 18.62
C ARG A 26 -9.25 3.83 19.37
N GLU A 27 -7.99 4.27 19.48
CA GLU A 27 -7.63 5.57 20.10
C GLU A 27 -7.57 6.70 19.06
N GLU A 28 -8.14 6.48 17.87
CA GLU A 28 -8.15 7.42 16.74
C GLU A 28 -6.75 7.81 16.22
N LYS A 29 -5.72 7.01 16.52
CA LYS A 29 -4.37 7.18 15.95
C LYS A 29 -4.32 6.60 14.54
N ILE A 30 -3.64 7.29 13.62
CA ILE A 30 -3.37 6.77 12.28
C ILE A 30 -2.32 5.66 12.38
N VAL A 31 -2.67 4.47 11.90
CA VAL A 31 -1.79 3.28 11.94
C VAL A 31 -1.50 2.71 10.56
N GLY A 32 -2.15 3.24 9.52
CA GLY A 32 -1.90 2.89 8.14
C GLY A 32 -2.55 3.88 7.19
N ILE A 33 -2.10 3.82 5.93
CA ILE A 33 -2.65 4.58 4.82
C ILE A 33 -2.72 3.70 3.58
N GLU A 34 -3.85 3.81 2.89
CA GLU A 34 -4.05 3.22 1.58
C GLU A 34 -4.24 4.33 0.54
N ILE A 35 -3.47 4.24 -0.54
CA ILE A 35 -3.62 5.08 -1.72
C ILE A 35 -4.23 4.19 -2.80
N ILE A 36 -5.50 4.43 -3.11
CA ILE A 36 -6.24 3.70 -4.13
C ILE A 36 -5.67 4.08 -5.50
N ASN A 37 -5.56 3.10 -6.40
CA ASN A 37 -5.02 3.31 -7.75
C ASN A 37 -3.66 4.05 -7.80
N ALA A 38 -2.77 3.83 -6.83
CA ALA A 38 -1.51 4.58 -6.70
C ALA A 38 -0.69 4.71 -8.01
N SER A 39 -0.73 3.71 -8.88
CA SER A 39 -0.07 3.75 -10.21
C SER A 39 -0.55 4.86 -11.14
N LYS A 40 -1.78 5.36 -10.97
CA LYS A 40 -2.32 6.52 -11.71
C LYS A 40 -1.78 7.85 -11.20
N HIS A 41 -1.31 7.89 -9.95
CA HIS A 41 -0.84 9.11 -9.30
C HIS A 41 0.69 9.18 -9.24
N ILE A 42 1.37 8.04 -9.21
CA ILE A 42 2.82 7.97 -9.18
C ILE A 42 3.35 6.75 -9.94
N SER A 43 4.44 6.96 -10.67
CA SER A 43 5.18 5.89 -11.35
C SER A 43 5.85 5.00 -10.29
N LEU A 44 5.23 3.85 -10.01
CA LEU A 44 5.65 2.93 -8.95
C LEU A 44 7.05 2.34 -9.20
N GLU A 45 7.47 2.23 -10.46
CA GLU A 45 8.83 1.85 -10.89
C GLU A 45 9.92 2.79 -10.34
N LYS A 46 9.60 4.08 -10.08
CA LYS A 46 10.54 5.03 -9.49
C LYS A 46 10.62 4.91 -7.97
N LEU A 47 9.61 4.30 -7.34
CA LEU A 47 9.51 4.14 -5.89
C LEU A 47 10.01 2.79 -5.41
N LEU A 48 9.82 1.74 -6.19
CA LEU A 48 10.15 0.38 -5.80
C LEU A 48 11.35 -0.13 -6.60
N PRO A 49 12.43 -0.59 -5.94
CA PRO A 49 13.56 -1.22 -6.63
C PRO A 49 13.19 -2.65 -7.05
N VAL A 50 12.23 -2.82 -7.95
CA VAL A 50 11.86 -4.13 -8.48
C VAL A 50 12.67 -4.39 -9.73
N LYS A 51 13.80 -5.09 -9.59
CA LYS A 51 14.48 -5.68 -10.75
C LYS A 51 13.74 -6.97 -11.14
N HIS A 52 13.03 -6.96 -12.25
CA HIS A 52 12.45 -8.17 -12.82
C HIS A 52 13.57 -9.17 -13.16
N LYS A 53 13.64 -10.31 -12.47
CA LYS A 53 14.33 -11.51 -13.01
C LYS A 53 13.34 -12.23 -13.92
N SER A 54 13.46 -12.01 -15.23
CA SER A 54 12.81 -12.86 -16.22
C SER A 54 13.45 -14.25 -16.16
N TYR A 55 12.71 -15.24 -15.62
CA TYR A 55 13.07 -16.63 -15.82
C TYR A 55 12.68 -17.01 -17.24
N ASN A 56 13.67 -17.11 -18.14
CA ASN A 56 13.45 -17.66 -19.47
C ASN A 56 13.00 -19.11 -19.29
N LYS A 57 11.73 -19.39 -19.63
CA LYS A 57 11.25 -20.75 -19.79
C LYS A 57 11.92 -21.30 -21.05
N VAL A 58 12.93 -22.14 -20.89
CA VAL A 58 13.44 -22.99 -21.98
C VAL A 58 12.26 -23.83 -22.46
N ALA A 59 11.82 -23.56 -23.68
CA ALA A 59 10.88 -24.41 -24.39
C ALA A 59 11.63 -25.67 -24.83
N SER A 60 11.09 -26.83 -24.43
CA SER A 60 11.44 -28.17 -24.93
C SER A 60 10.31 -28.67 -25.80
#